data_AF-A0A388PDW3-F1
#
_entry.id   AF-A0A388PDW3-F1
#
_cell.length_a   1.000
_cell.length_b   1.000
_cell.length_c   1.000
_cell.angle_alpha   90.00
_cell.angle_beta   90.00
_cell.angle_gamma   90.00
#
_symmetry.space_group_name_H-M   'P 1'
#
loop_
_entity.id
_entity.type
_entity.pdbx_description
1 polymer ?
#
loop_
_entity_poly.entity_id
_entity_poly.type
_entity_poly.pdbx_seq_one_letter_code
_entity_poly.pdbx_strand_id
1 'polypeptide(L)'
;MGSRTKRSRDNGILVHCFGPIGAQGGSWMASIEAQIIEGGVGDILVLSARTADGIPLPVSISAELGRDRDKEAIWTPGAPRVTMTGGRLNWQHRDVDWKDNLGYRGRADVESPFGEWTRLEIIAKGDTLEYYTNGVLVNRAFECKPSGGRILLQTEAAEMFVRRYELHPLGTFTEKWTPAPAAPKKTTAAPVAEPVRAKGVPAYVARPVEMTLAKGQGAGAAPAAKLPAGFELINAVPAGMVAHPTLGCVDAQGRLFVGDSPGVAWGVGQHEKEQAGRIVMLEDRDGDGVFDRSTVFADRLTVPKGACWANGALYVASPPGIWKFTDANSDGVAEKRELLVGGFQWSANGADVHGPWLHPDGRLYWTHGRKGHEVKQQDGTLVHKGLASGVWSMRLDGSDVRWQLAHLRDNPTGLAFAPTGEIFGTCNLYNGVPRHDTIGQWQLGGIYTRPDWLQIVADQLRTHEKMPLVANLGHIVPSGCALWSRANELAPTLAASLKISTSWSRSITRRRSSVLNSRRKALVTAPPNTNFLASPRRAPTSPMLSKLRTVRSSCWIPAPGIPIAPPLC
;
A
#
# COMPACT_ATOMS: atom_id res chain seq x y z
N MET A 1 -5.85 17.94 -2.94
CA MET A 1 -4.55 18.32 -3.53
C MET A 1 -4.14 19.64 -2.92
N GLY A 2 -2.85 19.83 -2.62
CA GLY A 2 -2.36 21.01 -1.91
C GLY A 2 -2.25 22.28 -2.77
N SER A 3 -1.83 23.37 -2.13
CA SER A 3 -1.54 24.67 -2.78
C SER A 3 -0.17 24.72 -3.48
N ARG A 4 0.50 23.57 -3.68
CA ARG A 4 1.84 23.44 -4.27
C ARG A 4 1.89 22.81 -5.66
N THR A 5 0.76 22.63 -6.36
CA THR A 5 0.68 21.91 -7.67
C THR A 5 1.51 22.48 -8.83
N LYS A 6 2.12 23.66 -8.66
CA LYS A 6 3.11 24.26 -9.61
C LYS A 6 4.38 24.76 -8.91
N ARG A 7 4.43 24.65 -7.58
CA ARG A 7 5.49 25.19 -6.72
C ARG A 7 6.51 24.07 -6.45
N SER A 8 7.65 24.39 -5.84
CA SER A 8 8.61 23.35 -5.44
C SER A 8 7.94 22.34 -4.52
N ARG A 9 8.25 21.05 -4.69
CA ARG A 9 7.84 20.01 -3.74
C ARG A 9 8.55 20.27 -2.41
N ASP A 10 7.81 20.24 -1.31
CA ASP A 10 8.25 20.80 -0.04
C ASP A 10 7.70 19.99 1.14
N ASN A 11 8.61 19.57 2.02
CA ASN A 11 8.43 18.63 3.13
C ASN A 11 9.59 18.85 4.13
N GLY A 12 9.63 18.10 5.22
CA GLY A 12 10.81 18.12 6.09
C GLY A 12 10.80 17.11 7.23
N ILE A 13 11.91 17.06 7.96
CA ILE A 13 12.08 16.28 9.20
C ILE A 13 12.38 17.28 10.31
N LEU A 14 11.44 17.39 11.26
CA LEU A 14 11.51 18.35 12.36
C LEU A 14 12.14 17.62 13.55
N VAL A 15 13.24 18.16 14.06
CA VAL A 15 13.98 17.67 15.23
C VAL A 15 13.86 18.62 16.41
N HIS A 16 14.12 18.08 17.61
CA HIS A 16 14.02 18.80 18.87
C HIS A 16 12.64 19.44 19.12
N CYS A 17 11.58 18.76 18.69
CA CYS A 17 10.21 19.29 18.74
C CYS A 17 9.69 19.36 20.18
N PHE A 18 9.18 20.53 20.59
CA PHE A 18 8.58 20.75 21.92
C PHE A 18 7.28 21.57 21.87
N GLY A 19 6.61 21.69 23.02
CA GLY A 19 5.27 22.29 23.13
C GLY A 19 4.12 21.36 22.68
N PRO A 20 2.94 21.93 22.37
CA PRO A 20 1.81 21.20 21.80
C PRO A 20 1.91 21.10 20.27
N ILE A 21 1.25 20.10 19.69
CA ILE A 21 1.06 19.99 18.23
C ILE A 21 0.09 21.09 17.78
N GLY A 22 0.34 21.70 16.62
CA GLY A 22 -0.44 22.80 16.08
C GLY A 22 0.03 24.19 16.52
N ALA A 23 1.00 24.29 17.45
CA ALA A 23 1.56 25.56 17.92
C ALA A 23 2.20 26.40 16.79
N GLN A 24 2.79 25.74 15.79
CA GLN A 24 3.39 26.35 14.62
C GLN A 24 2.45 26.15 13.42
N GLY A 25 2.00 27.24 12.80
CA GLY A 25 1.23 27.19 11.54
C GLY A 25 -0.11 26.44 11.62
N GLY A 26 -0.66 26.28 12.83
CA GLY A 26 -1.85 25.44 13.08
C GLY A 26 -1.63 23.94 12.87
N SER A 27 -0.40 23.51 12.55
CA SER A 27 -0.10 22.17 12.02
C SER A 27 1.03 21.46 12.77
N TRP A 28 2.11 22.17 13.09
CA TRP A 28 3.37 21.60 13.56
C TRP A 28 3.72 22.07 14.98
N MET A 29 4.91 21.69 15.46
CA MET A 29 5.42 22.03 16.79
C MET A 29 6.52 23.09 16.70
N ALA A 30 6.88 23.68 17.85
CA ALA A 30 8.13 24.44 17.94
C ALA A 30 9.31 23.47 17.77
N SER A 31 10.18 23.71 16.79
CA SER A 31 11.21 22.74 16.34
C SER A 31 12.33 23.38 15.52
N ILE A 32 13.37 22.60 15.24
CA ILE A 32 14.35 22.90 14.20
C ILE A 32 14.06 21.94 13.03
N GLU A 33 13.88 22.46 11.82
CA GLU A 33 13.54 21.67 10.64
C GLU A 33 14.77 21.39 9.78
N ALA A 34 14.89 20.15 9.29
CA ALA A 34 15.69 19.79 8.13
C ALA A 34 14.77 19.78 6.89
N GLN A 35 14.94 20.76 6.02
CA GLN A 35 14.08 20.94 4.86
C GLN A 35 14.29 19.83 3.82
N ILE A 36 13.20 19.37 3.20
CA ILE A 36 13.19 18.53 2.01
C ILE A 36 12.40 19.30 0.94
N ILE A 37 13.05 20.32 0.37
CA ILE A 37 12.55 21.17 -0.71
C ILE A 37 13.43 21.01 -1.95
N GLU A 38 12.83 21.03 -3.14
CA GLU A 38 13.57 20.99 -4.41
C GLU A 38 14.50 22.20 -4.54
N GLY A 39 15.81 21.96 -4.70
CA GLY A 39 16.85 22.99 -4.69
C GLY A 39 17.22 23.50 -3.29
N GLY A 40 17.13 22.65 -2.27
CA GLY A 40 17.35 23.01 -0.86
C GLY A 40 17.25 21.87 0.15
N VAL A 41 17.46 20.61 -0.26
CA VAL A 41 17.41 19.47 0.67
C VAL A 41 18.55 19.56 1.68
N GLY A 42 18.19 19.82 2.94
CA GLY A 42 19.11 20.05 4.05
C GLY A 42 19.31 21.51 4.45
N ASP A 43 18.50 22.46 3.94
CA ASP A 43 18.35 23.78 4.58
C ASP A 43 17.85 23.61 6.04
N ILE A 44 18.26 24.50 6.95
CA ILE A 44 17.73 24.54 8.32
C ILE A 44 16.63 25.61 8.41
N LEU A 45 15.49 25.32 9.04
CA LEU A 45 14.58 26.37 9.53
C LEU A 45 14.45 26.35 11.05
N VAL A 46 14.38 27.55 11.63
CA VAL A 46 14.25 27.79 13.08
C VAL A 46 12.79 28.15 13.37
N LEU A 47 12.02 27.19 13.90
CA LEU A 47 10.56 27.29 13.98
C LEU A 47 10.07 27.60 15.40
N SER A 48 10.32 28.82 15.87
CA SER A 48 9.73 29.37 17.10
C SER A 48 8.19 29.45 17.02
N ALA A 49 7.49 29.21 18.13
CA ALA A 49 6.02 29.20 18.19
C ALA A 49 5.44 29.82 19.47
N ARG A 50 4.12 29.71 19.69
CA ARG A 50 3.42 30.03 20.94
C ARG A 50 2.37 28.96 21.28
N THR A 51 1.99 28.84 22.55
CA THR A 51 0.77 28.10 22.94
C THR A 51 -0.50 28.88 22.56
N ALA A 52 -1.67 28.24 22.65
CA ALA A 52 -2.96 28.90 22.47
C ALA A 52 -3.14 30.11 23.42
N ASP A 53 -2.66 29.97 24.66
CA ASP A 53 -2.64 31.02 25.70
C ASP A 53 -1.51 32.05 25.52
N GLY A 54 -0.82 32.03 24.37
CA GLY A 54 0.21 33.00 23.98
C GLY A 54 1.60 32.78 24.57
N ILE A 55 1.83 31.73 25.36
CA ILE A 55 3.12 31.44 26.02
C ILE A 55 4.20 31.19 24.94
N PRO A 56 5.34 31.90 24.94
CA PRO A 56 6.41 31.69 23.97
C PRO A 56 7.00 30.28 24.01
N LEU A 57 7.24 29.71 22.83
CA LEU A 57 8.00 28.47 22.61
C LEU A 57 9.20 28.82 21.70
N PRO A 58 10.26 29.44 22.27
CA PRO A 58 11.39 29.92 21.50
C PRO A 58 12.27 28.75 21.02
N VAL A 59 12.66 28.80 19.76
CA VAL A 59 13.71 27.96 19.18
C VAL A 59 14.90 28.86 18.84
N SER A 60 16.13 28.38 19.06
CA SER A 60 17.31 29.04 18.52
C SER A 60 18.42 28.07 18.14
N ILE A 61 19.24 28.46 17.17
CA ILE A 61 20.50 27.79 16.82
C ILE A 61 21.62 28.84 16.75
N SER A 62 22.87 28.45 16.99
CA SER A 62 24.05 29.20 16.57
C SER A 62 24.72 28.49 15.41
N ALA A 63 24.95 29.19 14.30
CA ALA A 63 25.55 28.61 13.10
C ALA A 63 26.65 29.52 12.54
N GLU A 64 27.63 28.92 11.86
CA GLU A 64 28.68 29.63 11.12
C GLU A 64 28.03 30.32 9.90
N LEU A 65 27.76 31.61 10.01
CA LEU A 65 26.76 32.28 9.17
C LEU A 65 27.40 33.32 8.25
N GLY A 66 27.27 33.09 6.95
CA GLY A 66 27.54 34.07 5.91
C GLY A 66 26.25 34.68 5.34
N ARG A 67 26.42 35.50 4.30
CA ARG A 67 25.34 36.08 3.50
C ARG A 67 25.67 35.92 2.02
N ASP A 68 24.69 35.55 1.22
CA ASP A 68 24.82 35.50 -0.24
C ASP A 68 24.61 36.89 -0.87
N ARG A 69 24.58 36.92 -2.22
CA ARG A 69 24.34 38.11 -3.05
C ARG A 69 23.09 38.88 -2.64
N ASP A 70 22.02 38.16 -2.29
CA ASP A 70 20.68 38.70 -2.05
C ASP A 70 20.38 38.86 -0.55
N LYS A 71 21.39 38.54 0.29
CA LYS A 71 21.45 38.66 1.74
C LYS A 71 20.60 37.62 2.49
N GLU A 72 20.26 36.49 1.86
CA GLU A 72 19.76 35.35 2.63
C GLU A 72 20.88 34.81 3.54
N ALA A 73 20.52 34.15 4.64
CA ALA A 73 21.49 33.56 5.55
C ALA A 73 21.96 32.23 4.95
N ILE A 74 23.28 32.04 4.81
CA ILE A 74 23.87 30.84 4.21
C ILE A 74 24.96 30.26 5.12
N TRP A 75 24.92 28.95 5.38
CA TRP A 75 25.94 28.29 6.19
C TRP A 75 27.29 28.39 5.50
N THR A 76 28.26 28.96 6.20
CA THR A 76 29.60 29.27 5.67
C THR A 76 30.62 28.75 6.67
N PRO A 77 31.16 27.54 6.47
CA PRO A 77 32.12 26.92 7.38
C PRO A 77 33.31 27.86 7.69
N GLY A 78 33.66 28.00 8.96
CA GLY A 78 34.69 28.92 9.44
C GLY A 78 34.26 30.39 9.57
N ALA A 79 33.04 30.77 9.19
CA ALA A 79 32.49 32.08 9.50
C ALA A 79 32.15 32.21 11.00
N PRO A 80 32.12 33.44 11.56
CA PRO A 80 31.69 33.65 12.94
C PRO A 80 30.31 33.02 13.22
N ARG A 81 30.15 32.43 14.41
CA ARG A 81 28.86 31.90 14.83
C ARG A 81 27.89 33.05 15.12
N VAL A 82 26.71 32.98 14.54
CA VAL A 82 25.60 33.91 14.78
C VAL A 82 24.38 33.12 15.24
N THR A 83 23.74 33.58 16.30
CA THR A 83 22.52 32.96 16.82
C THR A 83 21.29 33.44 16.03
N MET A 84 20.51 32.48 15.52
CA MET A 84 19.24 32.68 14.84
C MET A 84 18.09 32.21 15.74
N THR A 85 17.02 32.99 15.83
CA THR A 85 15.79 32.68 16.61
C THR A 85 14.56 32.45 15.73
N GLY A 86 14.74 32.52 14.41
CA GLY A 86 13.72 32.36 13.38
C GLY A 86 14.33 32.41 11.97
N GLY A 87 13.56 31.98 10.96
CA GLY A 87 13.94 32.02 9.54
C GLY A 87 14.68 30.77 9.06
N ARG A 88 15.24 30.86 7.84
CA ARG A 88 15.99 29.80 7.15
C ARG A 88 17.49 30.09 7.14
N LEU A 89 18.30 29.05 7.30
CA LEU A 89 19.73 29.01 6.96
C LEU A 89 19.92 28.10 5.75
N ASN A 90 20.26 28.71 4.62
CA ASN A 90 20.53 28.04 3.36
C ASN A 90 21.80 27.19 3.48
N TRP A 91 21.83 26.02 2.82
CA TRP A 91 23.04 25.21 2.71
C TRP A 91 24.11 25.89 1.82
N GLN A 92 25.40 25.56 2.03
CA GLN A 92 26.54 26.37 1.54
C GLN A 92 26.57 26.68 0.03
N HIS A 93 25.99 25.84 -0.82
CA HIS A 93 25.94 26.07 -2.28
C HIS A 93 24.52 26.03 -2.84
N ARG A 94 23.51 26.36 -2.02
CA ARG A 94 22.14 26.60 -2.49
C ARG A 94 22.16 27.65 -3.60
N ASP A 95 21.40 27.42 -4.66
CA ASP A 95 21.35 28.35 -5.79
C ASP A 95 20.77 29.70 -5.34
N VAL A 96 21.52 30.79 -5.57
CA VAL A 96 21.09 32.14 -5.21
C VAL A 96 19.98 32.65 -6.15
N ASP A 97 19.81 32.03 -7.32
CA ASP A 97 18.72 32.29 -8.25
C ASP A 97 17.53 31.30 -8.07
N TRP A 98 17.38 30.71 -6.85
CA TRP A 98 16.33 29.76 -6.50
C TRP A 98 14.90 30.34 -6.64
N LYS A 99 13.97 29.52 -7.13
CA LYS A 99 12.57 29.91 -7.37
C LYS A 99 11.63 28.76 -6.98
N ASP A 100 10.53 29.09 -6.30
CA ASP A 100 9.48 28.15 -5.86
C ASP A 100 8.64 27.61 -7.04
N ASN A 101 9.28 26.83 -7.91
CA ASN A 101 8.74 26.22 -9.10
C ASN A 101 9.01 24.72 -9.08
N LEU A 102 8.04 23.95 -9.56
CA LEU A 102 8.11 22.48 -9.60
C LEU A 102 9.35 21.98 -10.36
N GLY A 103 10.17 21.16 -9.70
CA GLY A 103 11.38 20.59 -10.28
C GLY A 103 12.56 21.57 -10.41
N TYR A 104 12.59 22.63 -9.61
CA TYR A 104 13.80 23.48 -9.51
C TYR A 104 15.00 22.62 -9.06
N ARG A 105 16.15 22.82 -9.71
CA ARG A 105 17.44 22.31 -9.24
C ARG A 105 18.55 23.30 -9.56
N GLY A 106 19.30 23.66 -8.53
CA GLY A 106 20.50 24.46 -8.61
C GLY A 106 21.67 23.74 -9.27
N ARG A 107 22.64 24.53 -9.75
CA ARG A 107 23.83 24.00 -10.42
C ARG A 107 24.71 23.14 -9.50
N ALA A 108 24.71 23.43 -8.21
CA ALA A 108 25.61 22.80 -7.24
C ALA A 108 24.95 21.73 -6.35
N ASP A 109 23.61 21.58 -6.38
CA ASP A 109 22.91 20.74 -5.40
C ASP A 109 23.43 19.30 -5.39
N VAL A 110 23.40 18.72 -4.19
CA VAL A 110 23.84 17.34 -3.92
C VAL A 110 22.66 16.36 -3.86
N GLU A 111 21.42 16.85 -3.87
CA GLU A 111 20.20 16.03 -4.01
C GLU A 111 20.13 15.33 -5.38
N SER A 112 19.64 14.10 -5.41
CA SER A 112 19.53 13.31 -6.64
C SER A 112 18.47 13.93 -7.58
N PRO A 113 18.61 13.84 -8.91
CA PRO A 113 17.61 14.30 -9.87
C PRO A 113 16.20 13.78 -9.58
N PHE A 114 15.16 14.53 -9.95
CA PHE A 114 13.77 14.12 -9.70
C PHE A 114 13.46 12.76 -10.35
N GLY A 115 13.06 11.80 -9.51
CA GLY A 115 12.84 10.39 -9.88
C GLY A 115 13.89 9.43 -9.32
N GLU A 116 15.06 9.94 -8.94
CA GLU A 116 16.12 9.18 -8.27
C GLU A 116 16.03 9.29 -6.73
N TRP A 117 16.69 8.37 -6.02
CA TRP A 117 16.67 8.36 -4.55
C TRP A 117 17.74 9.30 -3.97
N THR A 118 17.30 10.28 -3.18
CA THR A 118 18.16 11.10 -2.30
C THR A 118 18.17 10.51 -0.89
N ARG A 119 19.35 10.48 -0.24
CA ARG A 119 19.49 10.16 1.19
C ARG A 119 19.76 11.44 1.98
N LEU A 120 18.91 11.76 2.94
CA LEU A 120 19.12 12.81 3.94
C LEU A 120 19.40 12.14 5.28
N GLU A 121 20.49 12.53 5.94
CA GLU A 121 20.90 12.02 7.26
C GLU A 121 20.99 13.20 8.24
N ILE A 122 20.46 13.00 9.44
CA ILE A 122 20.41 14.04 10.48
C ILE A 122 21.08 13.50 11.74
N ILE A 123 22.30 13.98 12.01
CA ILE A 123 23.05 13.63 13.21
C ILE A 123 22.66 14.61 14.32
N ALA A 124 21.68 14.22 15.13
CA ALA A 124 21.21 15.02 16.26
C ALA A 124 21.92 14.62 17.56
N LYS A 125 22.91 15.40 18.00
CA LYS A 125 23.75 15.14 19.17
C LYS A 125 23.64 16.29 20.19
N GLY A 126 22.63 16.19 21.06
CA GLY A 126 22.41 17.19 22.11
C GLY A 126 22.05 18.56 21.52
N ASP A 127 22.92 19.54 21.71
CA ASP A 127 22.77 20.89 21.17
C ASP A 127 23.39 21.08 19.77
N THR A 128 23.93 20.01 19.18
CA THR A 128 24.61 20.03 17.88
C THR A 128 23.83 19.22 16.85
N LEU A 129 23.60 19.80 15.68
CA LEU A 129 22.94 19.18 14.52
C LEU A 129 23.87 19.21 13.31
N GLU A 130 24.00 18.09 12.61
CA GLU A 130 24.66 18.01 11.30
C GLU A 130 23.72 17.35 10.28
N TYR A 131 23.50 18.01 9.14
CA TYR A 131 22.66 17.50 8.07
C TYR A 131 23.54 17.10 6.86
N TYR A 132 23.39 15.86 6.40
CA TYR A 132 24.12 15.34 5.24
C TYR A 132 23.12 14.94 4.14
N THR A 133 23.30 15.48 2.94
CA THR A 133 22.51 15.11 1.76
C THR A 133 23.42 14.35 0.80
N ASN A 134 23.07 13.09 0.50
CA ASN A 134 23.87 12.16 -0.30
C ASN A 134 25.34 12.08 0.18
N GLY A 135 25.53 11.96 1.49
CA GLY A 135 26.85 11.87 2.14
C GLY A 135 27.64 13.18 2.23
N VAL A 136 27.19 14.28 1.60
CA VAL A 136 27.82 15.59 1.70
C VAL A 136 27.22 16.36 2.87
N LEU A 137 28.06 16.87 3.78
CA LEU A 137 27.65 17.77 4.86
C LEU A 137 27.16 19.08 4.24
N VAL A 138 25.86 19.35 4.32
CA VAL A 138 25.21 20.53 3.73
C VAL A 138 24.95 21.63 4.75
N ASN A 139 24.77 21.28 6.02
CA ASN A 139 24.45 22.24 7.08
C ASN A 139 24.93 21.75 8.46
N ARG A 140 25.34 22.69 9.33
CA ARG A 140 25.69 22.42 10.73
C ARG A 140 25.20 23.54 11.65
N ALA A 141 24.61 23.15 12.78
CA ALA A 141 24.19 24.05 13.85
C ALA A 141 24.70 23.58 15.23
N PHE A 142 24.88 24.55 16.12
CA PHE A 142 25.38 24.38 17.49
C PHE A 142 24.47 25.12 18.48
N GLU A 143 24.65 24.89 19.79
CA GLU A 143 23.96 25.61 20.86
C GLU A 143 22.42 25.58 20.71
N CYS A 144 21.90 24.53 20.05
CA CYS A 144 20.51 24.37 19.67
C CYS A 144 19.62 24.34 20.90
N LYS A 145 18.57 25.17 20.90
CA LYS A 145 17.60 25.29 21.99
C LYS A 145 16.19 25.05 21.42
N PRO A 146 15.43 24.05 21.93
CA PRO A 146 15.89 23.04 22.89
C PRO A 146 16.93 22.08 22.26
N SER A 147 17.81 21.52 23.09
CA SER A 147 18.91 20.60 22.72
C SER A 147 18.44 19.13 22.72
N GLY A 148 17.23 18.88 22.23
CA GLY A 148 16.51 17.62 22.39
C GLY A 148 15.00 17.79 22.39
N GLY A 149 14.26 16.76 22.01
CA GLY A 149 12.80 16.80 21.91
C GLY A 149 12.26 15.66 21.05
N ARG A 150 10.99 15.78 20.62
CA ARG A 150 10.35 14.84 19.68
C ARG A 150 10.91 15.00 18.26
N ILE A 151 10.66 13.99 17.42
CA ILE A 151 10.90 14.06 15.97
C ILE A 151 9.52 14.04 15.29
N LEU A 152 9.29 14.94 14.35
CA LEU A 152 8.08 15.03 13.52
C LEU A 152 8.45 14.88 12.04
N LEU A 153 7.54 14.27 11.26
CA LEU A 153 7.64 14.21 9.80
C LEU A 153 6.65 15.22 9.22
N GLN A 154 7.14 16.16 8.41
CA GLN A 154 6.35 17.22 7.79
C GLN A 154 6.09 16.91 6.31
N THR A 155 4.85 17.11 5.88
CA THR A 155 4.48 17.18 4.46
C THR A 155 3.79 18.51 4.20
N GLU A 156 4.37 19.39 3.38
CA GLU A 156 3.81 20.73 3.14
C GLU A 156 2.87 20.74 1.92
N ALA A 157 1.91 19.81 1.95
CA ALA A 157 0.91 19.61 0.90
C ALA A 157 1.47 19.31 -0.52
N ALA A 158 2.75 18.94 -0.62
CA ALA A 158 3.37 18.24 -1.74
C ALA A 158 3.34 16.71 -1.53
N GLU A 159 3.69 15.95 -2.56
CA GLU A 159 3.87 14.49 -2.46
C GLU A 159 5.31 14.16 -2.05
N MET A 160 5.48 13.18 -1.17
CA MET A 160 6.78 12.69 -0.70
C MET A 160 6.80 11.17 -0.75
N PHE A 161 7.78 10.61 -1.45
CA PHE A 161 8.01 9.16 -1.55
C PHE A 161 9.26 8.80 -0.77
N VAL A 162 9.14 7.88 0.18
CA VAL A 162 10.24 7.50 1.07
C VAL A 162 10.47 5.99 1.00
N ARG A 163 11.72 5.59 0.73
CA ARG A 163 12.12 4.18 0.66
C ARG A 163 12.36 3.58 2.05
N ARG A 164 13.14 4.26 2.88
CA ARG A 164 13.49 3.88 4.26
C ARG A 164 13.33 5.10 5.17
N TYR A 165 12.71 4.91 6.33
CA TYR A 165 12.82 5.80 7.48
C TYR A 165 13.43 5.00 8.62
N GLU A 166 14.52 5.50 9.18
CA GLU A 166 15.34 4.78 10.15
C GLU A 166 15.80 5.74 11.24
N LEU A 167 15.88 5.25 12.48
CA LEU A 167 16.33 6.00 13.63
C LEU A 167 17.31 5.13 14.42
N HIS A 168 18.56 5.57 14.48
CA HIS A 168 19.65 4.84 15.11
C HIS A 168 20.22 5.62 16.30
N PRO A 169 20.62 4.93 17.39
CA PRO A 169 21.50 5.52 18.39
C PRO A 169 22.80 6.05 17.74
N LEU A 170 23.36 7.11 18.33
CA LEU A 170 24.58 7.73 17.80
C LEU A 170 25.74 6.72 17.77
N GLY A 171 26.37 6.57 16.61
CA GLY A 171 27.51 5.68 16.40
C GLY A 171 27.18 4.21 16.11
N THR A 172 25.92 3.77 16.16
CA THR A 172 25.57 2.37 15.83
C THR A 172 25.30 2.12 14.34
N PHE A 173 25.18 3.18 13.55
CA PHE A 173 24.87 3.10 12.12
C PHE A 173 26.16 3.03 11.28
N THR A 174 26.24 2.06 10.39
CA THR A 174 27.48 1.67 9.69
C THR A 174 27.39 1.66 8.16
N GLU A 175 26.20 1.87 7.59
CA GLU A 175 25.98 1.91 6.14
C GLU A 175 26.53 3.22 5.55
N LYS A 176 27.77 3.20 5.05
CA LYS A 176 28.32 4.30 4.24
C LYS A 176 27.39 4.56 3.05
N TRP A 177 27.07 5.82 2.76
CA TRP A 177 26.40 6.15 1.50
C TRP A 177 27.31 5.77 0.32
N THR A 178 26.76 4.98 -0.59
CA THR A 178 27.24 4.90 -1.97
C THR A 178 26.20 5.53 -2.87
N PRO A 179 26.59 6.20 -3.97
CA PRO A 179 25.65 6.55 -5.02
C PRO A 179 24.84 5.33 -5.42
N ALA A 180 23.53 5.48 -5.63
CA ALA A 180 22.80 4.48 -6.38
C ALA A 180 23.49 4.35 -7.76
N PRO A 181 23.73 3.14 -8.27
CA PRO A 181 24.29 2.99 -9.61
C PRO A 181 23.34 3.67 -10.59
N ALA A 182 23.87 4.60 -11.40
CA ALA A 182 23.08 5.30 -12.40
C ALA A 182 22.35 4.28 -13.27
N ALA A 183 21.03 4.44 -13.41
CA ALA A 183 20.16 3.44 -14.05
C ALA A 183 20.77 3.00 -15.39
N PRO A 184 21.10 1.71 -15.57
CA PRO A 184 21.92 1.28 -16.68
C PRO A 184 21.21 1.61 -18.00
N LYS A 185 21.91 2.31 -18.90
CA LYS A 185 21.42 2.58 -20.26
C LYS A 185 21.06 1.25 -20.91
N LYS A 186 19.75 0.97 -21.05
CA LYS A 186 19.14 -0.31 -21.48
C LYS A 186 20.08 -1.20 -22.30
N THR A 187 20.92 -1.97 -21.63
CA THR A 187 21.65 -3.08 -22.23
C THR A 187 20.65 -4.22 -22.34
N THR A 188 20.23 -4.54 -23.57
CA THR A 188 19.39 -5.71 -23.83
C THR A 188 20.02 -6.93 -23.17
N ALA A 189 19.36 -7.46 -22.14
CA ALA A 189 19.83 -8.65 -21.46
C ALA A 189 20.06 -9.77 -22.48
N ALA A 190 21.21 -10.45 -22.39
CA ALA A 190 21.51 -11.55 -23.28
C ALA A 190 20.38 -12.60 -23.18
N PRO A 191 19.88 -13.13 -24.31
CA PRO A 191 18.72 -14.02 -24.29
C PRO A 191 19.03 -15.25 -23.46
N VAL A 192 18.30 -15.43 -22.37
CA VAL A 192 18.32 -16.67 -21.59
C VAL A 192 17.88 -17.79 -22.54
N ALA A 193 18.78 -18.74 -22.78
CA ALA A 193 18.54 -19.80 -23.76
C ALA A 193 17.21 -20.52 -23.48
N GLU A 194 16.35 -20.61 -24.51
CA GLU A 194 15.06 -21.28 -24.38
C GLU A 194 15.27 -22.75 -23.98
N PRO A 195 14.72 -23.21 -22.84
CA PRO A 195 14.75 -24.62 -22.50
C PRO A 195 13.85 -25.39 -23.48
N VAL A 196 14.33 -26.53 -23.99
CA VAL A 196 13.52 -27.44 -24.80
C VAL A 196 12.37 -27.97 -23.94
N ARG A 197 11.15 -27.49 -24.20
CA ARG A 197 9.99 -27.68 -23.30
C ARG A 197 9.29 -29.01 -23.50
N ALA A 198 8.72 -29.55 -22.42
CA ALA A 198 7.91 -30.77 -22.46
C ALA A 198 6.56 -30.54 -23.19
N LYS A 199 6.00 -31.60 -23.78
CA LYS A 199 4.64 -31.56 -24.36
C LYS A 199 3.63 -31.15 -23.29
N GLY A 200 2.83 -30.12 -23.59
CA GLY A 200 1.70 -29.67 -22.76
C GLY A 200 1.89 -28.32 -22.05
N VAL A 201 3.07 -27.71 -22.07
CA VAL A 201 3.27 -26.33 -21.59
C VAL A 201 2.54 -25.34 -22.52
N PRO A 202 1.72 -24.40 -21.99
CA PRO A 202 0.98 -23.46 -22.84
C PRO A 202 1.88 -22.49 -23.64
N ALA A 203 1.48 -22.21 -24.89
CA ALA A 203 2.29 -21.42 -25.82
C ALA A 203 2.56 -19.97 -25.36
N TYR A 204 1.64 -19.33 -24.63
CA TYR A 204 1.82 -17.94 -24.14
C TYR A 204 2.94 -17.81 -23.08
N VAL A 205 3.43 -18.93 -22.54
CA VAL A 205 4.60 -19.01 -21.63
C VAL A 205 5.92 -18.88 -22.42
N ALA A 206 5.88 -18.92 -23.75
CA ALA A 206 6.99 -18.65 -24.66
C ALA A 206 6.88 -17.29 -25.40
N ARG A 207 6.01 -16.39 -24.92
CA ARG A 207 5.93 -15.01 -25.45
C ARG A 207 7.19 -14.20 -25.09
N PRO A 208 7.50 -13.09 -25.80
CA PRO A 208 8.57 -12.17 -25.46
C PRO A 208 8.50 -11.62 -24.02
N VAL A 209 9.66 -11.31 -23.44
CA VAL A 209 9.76 -10.68 -22.10
C VAL A 209 9.07 -9.32 -22.09
N GLU A 210 9.28 -8.50 -23.12
CA GLU A 210 8.58 -7.22 -23.31
C GLU A 210 7.66 -7.30 -24.53
N MET A 211 6.43 -6.83 -24.38
CA MET A 211 5.48 -6.59 -25.46
C MET A 211 5.00 -5.14 -25.39
N THR A 212 5.08 -4.43 -26.50
CA THR A 212 4.57 -3.05 -26.66
C THR A 212 3.57 -3.03 -27.80
N LEU A 213 2.44 -2.36 -27.60
CA LEU A 213 1.42 -2.12 -28.62
C LEU A 213 1.38 -0.64 -29.01
N ALA A 214 0.75 -0.34 -30.15
CA ALA A 214 0.34 1.01 -30.51
C ALA A 214 -0.99 1.40 -29.84
N LYS A 215 -1.24 2.70 -29.66
CA LYS A 215 -2.48 3.21 -29.07
C LYS A 215 -3.73 2.63 -29.77
N GLY A 216 -4.63 2.05 -28.98
CA GLY A 216 -5.85 1.39 -29.47
C GLY A 216 -5.68 0.00 -30.11
N GLN A 217 -4.45 -0.49 -30.32
CA GLN A 217 -4.22 -1.82 -30.86
C GLN A 217 -4.66 -2.89 -29.85
N GLY A 218 -5.54 -3.81 -30.28
CA GLY A 218 -6.06 -4.87 -29.42
C GLY A 218 -7.05 -4.41 -28.33
N ALA A 219 -7.42 -3.12 -28.32
CA ALA A 219 -8.42 -2.57 -27.41
C ALA A 219 -9.83 -3.06 -27.76
N GLY A 220 -10.25 -4.17 -27.14
CA GLY A 220 -11.62 -4.68 -27.26
C GLY A 220 -12.65 -3.80 -26.53
N ALA A 221 -13.89 -3.78 -27.00
CA ALA A 221 -14.98 -3.09 -26.31
C ALA A 221 -15.21 -3.66 -24.89
N ALA A 222 -15.55 -2.78 -23.94
CA ALA A 222 -15.91 -3.20 -22.59
C ALA A 222 -17.21 -4.02 -22.56
N PRO A 223 -17.35 -5.03 -21.67
CA PRO A 223 -18.57 -5.81 -21.55
C PRO A 223 -19.71 -4.95 -20.96
N ALA A 224 -20.93 -5.17 -21.44
CA ALA A 224 -22.10 -4.45 -20.95
C ALA A 224 -22.30 -4.64 -19.42
N ALA A 225 -22.32 -3.54 -18.67
CA ALA A 225 -22.40 -3.53 -17.22
C ALA A 225 -23.38 -2.48 -16.68
N LYS A 226 -24.09 -2.80 -15.60
CA LYS A 226 -24.91 -1.83 -14.85
C LYS A 226 -24.02 -1.12 -13.82
N LEU A 227 -23.55 0.07 -14.16
CA LEU A 227 -22.69 0.89 -13.33
C LEU A 227 -23.49 1.94 -12.54
N PRO A 228 -23.00 2.44 -11.39
CA PRO A 228 -23.55 3.64 -10.77
C PRO A 228 -23.34 4.87 -11.66
N ALA A 229 -24.16 5.90 -11.50
CA ALA A 229 -23.96 7.17 -12.20
C ALA A 229 -22.56 7.76 -11.91
N GLY A 230 -21.89 8.28 -12.94
CA GLY A 230 -20.52 8.80 -12.86
C GLY A 230 -19.42 7.73 -13.03
N PHE A 231 -19.75 6.50 -13.42
CA PHE A 231 -18.78 5.44 -13.68
C PHE A 231 -18.86 4.92 -15.11
N GLU A 232 -17.69 4.76 -15.70
CA GLU A 232 -17.44 4.06 -16.96
C GLU A 232 -16.78 2.70 -16.66
N LEU A 233 -16.89 1.76 -17.61
CA LEU A 233 -16.09 0.55 -17.63
C LEU A 233 -15.34 0.55 -18.96
N ILE A 234 -14.01 0.57 -18.88
CA ILE A 234 -13.10 0.43 -20.03
C ILE A 234 -12.45 -0.95 -20.00
N ASN A 235 -12.05 -1.45 -21.17
CA ASN A 235 -11.15 -2.60 -21.24
C ASN A 235 -9.70 -2.11 -21.13
N ALA A 236 -9.22 -1.96 -19.89
CA ALA A 236 -7.90 -1.40 -19.62
C ALA A 236 -6.73 -2.25 -20.13
N VAL A 237 -6.93 -3.53 -20.50
CA VAL A 237 -5.86 -4.45 -20.90
C VAL A 237 -6.16 -5.08 -22.26
N PRO A 238 -5.45 -4.68 -23.33
CA PRO A 238 -5.54 -5.32 -24.64
C PRO A 238 -5.30 -6.84 -24.62
N ALA A 239 -5.97 -7.56 -25.52
CA ALA A 239 -5.90 -9.01 -25.57
C ALA A 239 -4.46 -9.51 -25.84
N GLY A 240 -4.00 -10.48 -25.04
CA GLY A 240 -2.67 -11.09 -25.15
C GLY A 240 -1.61 -10.55 -24.15
N MET A 241 -1.84 -9.36 -23.55
CA MET A 241 -0.94 -8.83 -22.51
C MET A 241 -0.93 -9.64 -21.21
N VAL A 242 -1.99 -10.39 -20.94
CA VAL A 242 -2.09 -11.39 -19.87
C VAL A 242 -2.93 -12.55 -20.41
N ALA A 243 -2.60 -13.79 -20.06
CA ALA A 243 -3.34 -14.97 -20.52
C ALA A 243 -4.38 -15.42 -19.49
N HIS A 244 -3.97 -15.55 -18.23
CA HIS A 244 -4.81 -16.01 -17.13
C HIS A 244 -4.57 -15.14 -15.88
N PRO A 245 -5.06 -13.88 -15.89
CA PRO A 245 -4.87 -12.94 -14.78
C PRO A 245 -5.47 -13.46 -13.47
N THR A 246 -4.70 -13.35 -12.39
CA THR A 246 -5.13 -13.64 -11.01
C THR A 246 -5.20 -12.34 -10.19
N LEU A 247 -4.89 -12.39 -8.90
CA LEU A 247 -4.78 -11.19 -8.06
C LEU A 247 -3.49 -10.42 -8.37
N GLY A 248 -3.51 -9.11 -8.10
CA GLY A 248 -2.41 -8.19 -8.40
C GLY A 248 -2.52 -6.87 -7.64
N CYS A 249 -1.56 -5.98 -7.84
CA CYS A 249 -1.50 -4.65 -7.22
C CYS A 249 -0.98 -3.59 -8.20
N VAL A 250 -1.16 -2.32 -7.84
CA VAL A 250 -0.55 -1.18 -8.52
C VAL A 250 0.57 -0.63 -7.64
N ASP A 251 1.69 -0.21 -8.22
CA ASP A 251 2.79 0.45 -7.49
C ASP A 251 2.55 1.97 -7.30
N ALA A 252 3.58 2.68 -6.83
CA ALA A 252 3.52 4.13 -6.64
C ALA A 252 3.55 4.93 -7.96
N GLN A 253 3.93 4.28 -9.07
CA GLN A 253 4.08 4.86 -10.40
C GLN A 253 2.82 4.63 -11.27
N GLY A 254 1.86 3.83 -10.81
CA GLY A 254 0.65 3.49 -11.54
C GLY A 254 0.76 2.20 -12.37
N ARG A 255 1.89 1.48 -12.29
CA ARG A 255 2.13 0.24 -13.05
C ARG A 255 1.41 -0.92 -12.38
N LEU A 256 0.69 -1.73 -13.17
CA LEU A 256 -0.14 -2.83 -12.67
C LEU A 256 0.63 -4.16 -12.74
N PHE A 257 0.97 -4.71 -11.57
CA PHE A 257 1.57 -6.02 -11.41
C PHE A 257 0.48 -7.06 -11.19
N VAL A 258 0.32 -7.99 -12.12
CA VAL A 258 -0.70 -9.05 -12.04
C VAL A 258 -0.08 -10.43 -12.24
N GLY A 259 -0.55 -11.40 -11.45
CA GLY A 259 -0.18 -12.81 -11.64
C GLY A 259 -0.80 -13.36 -12.93
N ASP A 260 0.02 -14.00 -13.75
CA ASP A 260 -0.38 -14.69 -14.98
C ASP A 260 -0.18 -16.20 -14.74
N SER A 261 -1.30 -16.89 -14.49
CA SER A 261 -1.34 -18.30 -14.07
C SER A 261 -1.05 -19.25 -15.24
N PRO A 262 -0.53 -20.47 -15.00
CA PRO A 262 -0.44 -21.52 -16.03
C PRO A 262 -1.75 -21.88 -16.75
N GLY A 263 -2.93 -21.56 -16.19
CA GLY A 263 -4.23 -21.84 -16.84
C GLY A 263 -4.59 -23.31 -17.06
N VAL A 264 -3.74 -24.24 -16.61
CA VAL A 264 -3.83 -25.69 -16.83
C VAL A 264 -4.12 -26.45 -15.54
N ALA A 265 -4.88 -27.54 -15.64
CA ALA A 265 -5.27 -28.40 -14.52
C ALA A 265 -4.20 -29.47 -14.21
N TRP A 266 -2.97 -29.04 -13.91
CA TRP A 266 -1.86 -29.95 -13.60
C TRP A 266 -1.85 -30.41 -12.14
N GLY A 267 -1.19 -31.54 -11.88
CA GLY A 267 -0.83 -31.95 -10.53
C GLY A 267 0.28 -31.08 -9.93
N VAL A 268 0.40 -31.08 -8.60
CA VAL A 268 1.38 -30.28 -7.83
C VAL A 268 2.81 -30.43 -8.37
N GLY A 269 3.31 -31.66 -8.44
CA GLY A 269 4.67 -31.93 -8.93
C GLY A 269 4.92 -31.51 -10.39
N GLN A 270 3.89 -31.38 -11.23
CA GLN A 270 4.03 -30.85 -12.58
C GLN A 270 4.07 -29.32 -12.59
N HIS A 271 3.27 -28.63 -11.76
CA HIS A 271 3.43 -27.19 -11.56
C HIS A 271 4.81 -26.84 -10.96
N GLU A 272 5.31 -27.65 -10.03
CA GLU A 272 6.62 -27.46 -9.37
C GLU A 272 7.80 -27.76 -10.31
N LYS A 273 7.62 -28.68 -11.27
CA LYS A 273 8.58 -28.99 -12.33
C LYS A 273 8.61 -27.96 -13.45
N GLU A 274 7.44 -27.63 -14.03
CA GLU A 274 7.36 -26.80 -15.24
C GLU A 274 7.34 -25.29 -14.92
N GLN A 275 6.94 -24.89 -13.71
CA GLN A 275 6.97 -23.51 -13.18
C GLN A 275 6.43 -22.43 -14.15
N ALA A 276 5.37 -22.75 -14.88
CA ALA A 276 4.88 -21.99 -16.02
C ALA A 276 4.14 -20.67 -15.69
N GLY A 277 4.04 -20.29 -14.41
CA GLY A 277 3.42 -19.05 -13.95
C GLY A 277 4.42 -17.90 -13.85
N ARG A 278 3.92 -16.66 -13.88
CA ARG A 278 4.74 -15.44 -13.81
C ARG A 278 3.99 -14.25 -13.22
N ILE A 279 4.70 -13.19 -12.86
CA ILE A 279 4.14 -11.85 -12.75
C ILE A 279 4.38 -11.11 -14.06
N VAL A 280 3.39 -10.34 -14.50
CA VAL A 280 3.52 -9.37 -15.59
C VAL A 280 3.24 -7.97 -15.05
N MET A 281 4.10 -7.02 -15.41
CA MET A 281 3.96 -5.60 -15.14
C MET A 281 3.37 -4.92 -16.38
N LEU A 282 2.27 -4.22 -16.20
CA LEU A 282 1.56 -3.49 -17.25
C LEU A 282 1.72 -1.99 -17.03
N GLU A 283 2.00 -1.26 -18.11
CA GLU A 283 2.25 0.18 -18.10
C GLU A 283 1.35 0.88 -19.12
N ASP A 284 0.73 1.99 -18.69
CA ASP A 284 0.01 2.93 -19.54
C ASP A 284 0.97 4.11 -19.77
N ARG A 285 1.48 4.25 -20.99
CA ARG A 285 2.53 5.24 -21.31
C ARG A 285 2.00 6.59 -21.76
N ASP A 286 0.70 6.75 -22.02
CA ASP A 286 0.11 8.03 -22.46
C ASP A 286 -1.00 8.58 -21.55
N GLY A 287 -1.43 7.80 -20.56
CA GLY A 287 -2.31 8.22 -19.47
C GLY A 287 -3.78 8.25 -19.84
N ASP A 288 -4.23 7.45 -20.82
CA ASP A 288 -5.65 7.31 -21.16
C ASP A 288 -6.42 6.28 -20.31
N GLY A 289 -5.71 5.41 -19.59
CA GLY A 289 -6.27 4.34 -18.76
C GLY A 289 -6.21 2.94 -19.40
N VAL A 290 -5.63 2.79 -20.59
CA VAL A 290 -5.38 1.51 -21.27
C VAL A 290 -3.89 1.21 -21.23
N PHE A 291 -3.52 0.08 -20.62
CA PHE A 291 -2.14 -0.39 -20.58
C PHE A 291 -1.67 -0.77 -21.99
N ASP A 292 -0.52 -0.24 -22.43
CA ASP A 292 -0.01 -0.36 -23.79
C ASP A 292 1.40 -0.99 -23.88
N ARG A 293 2.09 -1.16 -22.73
CA ARG A 293 3.32 -1.98 -22.57
C ARG A 293 3.14 -3.04 -21.49
N SER A 294 3.73 -4.21 -21.70
CA SER A 294 3.62 -5.42 -20.87
C SER A 294 4.97 -6.12 -20.74
N THR A 295 5.56 -6.11 -19.55
CA THR A 295 6.85 -6.74 -19.25
C THR A 295 6.67 -7.95 -18.33
N VAL A 296 7.38 -9.05 -18.56
CA VAL A 296 7.45 -10.20 -17.65
C VAL A 296 8.41 -9.86 -16.51
N PHE A 297 7.86 -9.34 -15.42
CA PHE A 297 8.62 -8.85 -14.27
C PHE A 297 9.33 -9.98 -13.49
N ALA A 298 8.68 -11.16 -13.38
CA ALA A 298 9.26 -12.32 -12.71
C ALA A 298 8.64 -13.62 -13.25
N ASP A 299 9.46 -14.59 -13.65
CA ASP A 299 9.01 -15.89 -14.18
C ASP A 299 9.12 -17.03 -13.15
N ARG A 300 9.00 -18.29 -13.62
CA ARG A 300 9.29 -19.53 -12.87
C ARG A 300 8.47 -19.68 -11.57
N LEU A 301 7.19 -19.27 -11.59
CA LEU A 301 6.26 -19.40 -10.46
C LEU A 301 5.31 -20.60 -10.70
N THR A 302 4.82 -21.21 -9.63
CA THR A 302 3.88 -22.35 -9.71
C THR A 302 2.47 -21.89 -10.12
N VAL A 303 1.84 -21.07 -9.28
CA VAL A 303 0.53 -20.43 -9.51
C VAL A 303 0.48 -19.13 -8.69
N PRO A 304 0.90 -17.98 -9.28
CA PRO A 304 0.87 -16.70 -8.59
C PRO A 304 -0.58 -16.27 -8.31
N LYS A 305 -0.86 -15.90 -7.05
CA LYS A 305 -2.19 -15.68 -6.48
C LYS A 305 -2.27 -14.39 -5.66
N GLY A 306 -1.64 -13.36 -6.19
CA GLY A 306 -1.62 -12.02 -5.62
C GLY A 306 -0.22 -11.43 -5.67
N ALA A 307 -0.21 -10.10 -5.55
CA ALA A 307 0.99 -9.32 -5.47
C ALA A 307 0.72 -8.11 -4.57
N CYS A 308 1.74 -7.63 -3.87
CA CYS A 308 1.73 -6.39 -3.10
C CYS A 308 3.05 -5.66 -3.31
N TRP A 309 3.00 -4.41 -3.79
CA TRP A 309 4.17 -3.54 -3.84
C TRP A 309 4.40 -2.88 -2.48
N ALA A 310 5.61 -2.97 -1.93
CA ALA A 310 6.00 -2.31 -0.68
C ALA A 310 7.52 -2.14 -0.60
N ASN A 311 8.02 -1.02 -0.05
CA ASN A 311 9.46 -0.77 0.15
C ASN A 311 10.33 -1.09 -1.10
N GLY A 312 9.89 -0.64 -2.28
CA GLY A 312 10.60 -0.85 -3.55
C GLY A 312 10.72 -2.31 -4.01
N ALA A 313 9.89 -3.23 -3.50
CA ALA A 313 9.87 -4.63 -3.87
C ALA A 313 8.44 -5.15 -4.06
N LEU A 314 8.30 -6.21 -4.85
CA LEU A 314 7.03 -6.91 -5.06
C LEU A 314 6.99 -8.20 -4.23
N TYR A 315 5.97 -8.35 -3.39
CA TYR A 315 5.72 -9.55 -2.60
C TYR A 315 4.58 -10.35 -3.22
N VAL A 316 4.75 -11.66 -3.40
CA VAL A 316 3.88 -12.50 -4.24
C VAL A 316 3.54 -13.80 -3.52
N ALA A 317 2.24 -14.13 -3.36
CA ALA A 317 1.84 -15.48 -2.97
C ALA A 317 1.92 -16.42 -4.18
N SER A 318 2.73 -17.47 -4.06
CA SER A 318 2.80 -18.57 -5.04
C SER A 318 3.38 -19.79 -4.35
N PRO A 319 2.70 -20.96 -4.33
CA PRO A 319 3.18 -22.16 -3.66
C PRO A 319 4.66 -22.47 -3.95
N PRO A 320 5.49 -22.77 -2.93
CA PRO A 320 5.12 -23.18 -1.58
C PRO A 320 4.98 -22.03 -0.54
N GLY A 321 4.88 -20.76 -0.94
CA GLY A 321 4.72 -19.67 0.03
C GLY A 321 4.74 -18.24 -0.50
N ILE A 322 5.39 -17.33 0.23
CA ILE A 322 5.47 -15.90 -0.12
C ILE A 322 6.88 -15.56 -0.60
N TRP A 323 6.94 -15.09 -1.84
CA TRP A 323 8.15 -14.64 -2.50
C TRP A 323 8.29 -13.12 -2.39
N LYS A 324 9.53 -12.65 -2.41
CA LYS A 324 9.91 -11.26 -2.64
C LYS A 324 10.73 -11.18 -3.92
N PHE A 325 10.40 -10.20 -4.74
CA PHE A 325 11.07 -9.85 -5.98
C PHE A 325 11.57 -8.41 -5.90
N THR A 326 12.85 -8.20 -6.19
CA THR A 326 13.44 -6.86 -6.27
C THR A 326 14.01 -6.67 -7.67
N ASP A 327 13.49 -5.67 -8.36
CA ASP A 327 14.11 -5.03 -9.52
C ASP A 327 15.14 -4.04 -8.97
N ALA A 328 16.42 -4.34 -9.20
CA ALA A 328 17.55 -3.62 -8.64
C ALA A 328 18.08 -2.52 -9.57
N ASN A 329 17.75 -2.59 -10.87
CA ASN A 329 18.27 -1.69 -11.90
C ASN A 329 17.21 -0.70 -12.47
N SER A 330 15.92 -0.96 -12.19
CA SER A 330 14.71 -0.26 -12.66
C SER A 330 14.32 -0.43 -14.14
N ASP A 331 14.70 -1.53 -14.80
CA ASP A 331 14.30 -1.83 -16.19
C ASP A 331 12.90 -2.46 -16.34
N GLY A 332 12.32 -2.97 -15.25
CA GLY A 332 11.04 -3.68 -15.23
C GLY A 332 11.13 -5.21 -15.13
N VAL A 333 12.29 -5.77 -14.81
CA VAL A 333 12.51 -7.20 -14.51
C VAL A 333 13.20 -7.34 -13.13
N ALA A 334 12.79 -8.33 -12.33
CA ALA A 334 13.38 -8.57 -11.01
C ALA A 334 14.55 -9.55 -11.06
N GLU A 335 15.77 -9.09 -10.80
CA GLU A 335 16.96 -9.96 -10.72
C GLU A 335 17.04 -10.69 -9.39
N LYS A 336 16.58 -10.08 -8.29
CA LYS A 336 16.62 -10.71 -6.96
C LYS A 336 15.30 -11.40 -6.63
N ARG A 337 15.35 -12.72 -6.42
CA ARG A 337 14.24 -13.59 -6.01
C ARG A 337 14.54 -14.21 -4.64
N GLU A 338 13.63 -14.05 -3.70
CA GLU A 338 13.76 -14.59 -2.33
C GLU A 338 12.45 -15.28 -1.91
N LEU A 339 12.51 -16.52 -1.40
CA LEU A 339 11.39 -17.15 -0.71
C LEU A 339 11.46 -16.76 0.77
N LEU A 340 10.65 -15.80 1.21
CA LEU A 340 10.73 -15.26 2.58
C LEU A 340 10.13 -16.22 3.62
N VAL A 341 9.08 -16.95 3.23
CA VAL A 341 8.41 -17.94 4.08
C VAL A 341 7.77 -19.01 3.21
N GLY A 342 7.97 -20.27 3.60
CA GLY A 342 7.41 -21.46 2.95
C GLY A 342 6.74 -22.38 3.96
N GLY A 343 6.69 -23.68 3.63
CA GLY A 343 6.07 -24.70 4.50
C GLY A 343 4.56 -24.83 4.35
N PHE A 344 3.96 -24.17 3.36
CA PHE A 344 2.54 -24.29 3.04
C PHE A 344 2.28 -25.45 2.08
N GLN A 345 1.54 -26.46 2.53
CA GLN A 345 1.05 -27.50 1.63
C GLN A 345 -0.06 -26.93 0.76
N TRP A 346 -0.24 -27.52 -0.42
CA TRP A 346 -1.15 -27.04 -1.45
C TRP A 346 -1.65 -28.19 -2.33
N SER A 347 -2.64 -27.93 -3.20
CA SER A 347 -3.03 -28.90 -4.23
C SER A 347 -3.71 -28.24 -5.42
N ALA A 348 -3.81 -28.96 -6.54
CA ALA A 348 -4.44 -28.54 -7.79
C ALA A 348 -5.89 -28.00 -7.67
N ASN A 349 -6.59 -28.24 -6.54
CA ASN A 349 -7.90 -27.65 -6.28
C ASN A 349 -7.87 -26.14 -5.92
N GLY A 350 -6.68 -25.53 -5.82
CA GLY A 350 -6.51 -24.09 -5.57
C GLY A 350 -6.86 -23.62 -4.15
N ALA A 351 -6.83 -24.53 -3.17
CA ALA A 351 -6.73 -24.17 -1.75
C ALA A 351 -5.26 -24.22 -1.34
N ASP A 352 -4.70 -23.03 -1.11
CA ASP A 352 -3.26 -22.73 -1.08
C ASP A 352 -3.04 -21.29 -0.57
N VAL A 353 -1.92 -20.64 -0.89
CA VAL A 353 -1.62 -19.25 -0.45
C VAL A 353 -2.17 -18.19 -1.41
N HIS A 354 -2.80 -17.13 -0.87
CA HIS A 354 -3.33 -15.98 -1.65
C HIS A 354 -2.93 -14.65 -0.99
N GLY A 355 -2.72 -13.62 -1.81
CA GLY A 355 -2.18 -12.31 -1.40
C GLY A 355 -0.70 -12.15 -1.78
N PRO A 356 0.16 -11.57 -0.92
CA PRO A 356 -0.17 -10.92 0.35
C PRO A 356 -0.86 -9.56 0.15
N TRP A 357 -1.24 -8.91 1.25
CA TRP A 357 -1.70 -7.52 1.33
C TRP A 357 -0.95 -6.80 2.45
N LEU A 358 -0.61 -5.52 2.26
CA LEU A 358 -0.04 -4.67 3.30
C LEU A 358 -1.13 -4.17 4.26
N HIS A 359 -0.93 -4.37 5.55
CA HIS A 359 -1.82 -3.92 6.63
C HIS A 359 -1.30 -2.59 7.24
N PRO A 360 -2.16 -1.72 7.81
CA PRO A 360 -1.74 -0.43 8.37
C PRO A 360 -0.68 -0.46 9.50
N ASP A 361 -0.39 -1.62 10.09
CA ASP A 361 0.69 -1.80 11.09
C ASP A 361 2.09 -2.09 10.48
N GLY A 362 2.19 -2.02 9.15
CA GLY A 362 3.43 -2.25 8.40
C GLY A 362 3.80 -3.73 8.23
N ARG A 363 2.85 -4.67 8.41
CA ARG A 363 3.05 -6.09 8.13
C ARG A 363 2.41 -6.50 6.81
N LEU A 364 2.99 -7.50 6.16
CA LEU A 364 2.32 -8.24 5.08
C LEU A 364 1.46 -9.34 5.70
N TYR A 365 0.22 -9.47 5.24
CA TYR A 365 -0.73 -10.51 5.63
C TYR A 365 -1.12 -11.35 4.41
N TRP A 366 -1.25 -12.67 4.56
CA TRP A 366 -1.72 -13.57 3.48
C TRP A 366 -2.64 -14.65 4.04
N THR A 367 -3.48 -15.21 3.18
CA THR A 367 -4.33 -16.34 3.54
C THR A 367 -3.67 -17.66 3.16
N HIS A 368 -4.05 -18.74 3.83
CA HIS A 368 -3.69 -20.10 3.46
C HIS A 368 -4.90 -21.04 3.57
N GLY A 369 -5.15 -21.81 2.51
CA GLY A 369 -6.23 -22.80 2.43
C GLY A 369 -5.93 -24.10 3.19
N ARG A 370 -6.99 -24.86 3.48
CA ARG A 370 -6.94 -26.09 4.29
C ARG A 370 -6.26 -27.25 3.53
N LYS A 371 -4.94 -27.23 3.53
CA LYS A 371 -4.05 -28.34 3.13
C LYS A 371 -3.02 -28.68 4.20
N GLY A 372 -2.79 -27.77 5.14
CA GLY A 372 -1.85 -27.95 6.23
C GLY A 372 -0.48 -27.37 5.95
N HIS A 373 0.32 -27.28 7.01
CA HIS A 373 1.50 -26.44 7.06
C HIS A 373 2.46 -26.84 8.17
N GLU A 374 3.74 -26.54 7.95
CA GLU A 374 4.78 -26.51 8.97
C GLU A 374 5.64 -25.26 8.73
N VAL A 375 5.25 -24.14 9.35
CA VAL A 375 5.88 -22.83 9.14
C VAL A 375 6.91 -22.56 10.22
N LYS A 376 8.07 -22.07 9.82
CA LYS A 376 9.22 -21.74 10.68
C LYS A 376 9.66 -20.29 10.46
N GLN A 377 10.29 -19.70 11.47
CA GLN A 377 11.05 -18.46 11.34
C GLN A 377 12.31 -18.71 10.50
N GLN A 378 13.01 -17.63 10.12
CA GLN A 378 14.27 -17.69 9.37
C GLN A 378 15.40 -18.42 10.15
N ASP A 379 15.34 -18.45 11.48
CA ASP A 379 16.26 -19.21 12.35
C ASP A 379 15.90 -20.71 12.51
N GLY A 380 14.80 -21.15 11.90
CA GLY A 380 14.29 -22.53 11.98
C GLY A 380 13.29 -22.80 13.11
N THR A 381 13.06 -21.85 14.02
CA THR A 381 12.07 -21.96 15.11
C THR A 381 10.67 -22.20 14.56
N LEU A 382 9.96 -23.21 15.07
CA LEU A 382 8.61 -23.52 14.64
C LEU A 382 7.62 -22.42 15.05
N VAL A 383 6.93 -21.84 14.07
CA VAL A 383 5.83 -20.89 14.31
C VAL A 383 4.54 -21.64 14.58
N HIS A 384 4.18 -22.58 13.70
CA HIS A 384 3.00 -23.43 13.84
C HIS A 384 3.05 -24.61 12.86
N LYS A 385 2.59 -25.79 13.30
CA LYS A 385 2.34 -26.98 12.45
C LYS A 385 0.88 -27.42 12.59
N GLY A 386 0.19 -27.73 11.49
CA GLY A 386 -1.20 -28.16 11.56
C GLY A 386 -1.86 -28.41 10.21
N LEU A 387 -3.18 -28.61 10.21
CA LEU A 387 -4.00 -28.84 9.01
C LEU A 387 -4.96 -27.68 8.68
N ALA A 388 -4.95 -26.61 9.48
CA ALA A 388 -5.93 -25.52 9.44
C ALA A 388 -5.74 -24.57 8.25
N SER A 389 -6.83 -24.00 7.74
CA SER A 389 -6.76 -22.75 6.96
C SER A 389 -6.70 -21.54 7.89
N GLY A 390 -6.26 -20.40 7.39
CA GLY A 390 -6.24 -19.17 8.20
C GLY A 390 -5.55 -17.98 7.54
N VAL A 391 -5.11 -17.04 8.38
CA VAL A 391 -4.33 -15.86 8.00
C VAL A 391 -3.01 -15.83 8.75
N TRP A 392 -1.96 -15.48 8.03
CA TRP A 392 -0.60 -15.30 8.49
C TRP A 392 -0.17 -13.84 8.34
N SER A 393 0.94 -13.46 8.99
CA SER A 393 1.62 -12.20 8.69
C SER A 393 3.12 -12.24 8.98
N MET A 394 3.90 -11.34 8.38
CA MET A 394 5.34 -11.14 8.63
C MET A 394 5.74 -9.66 8.42
N ARG A 395 6.95 -9.28 8.85
CA ARG A 395 7.58 -8.00 8.49
C ARG A 395 8.11 -8.02 7.06
N LEU A 396 8.42 -6.85 6.48
CA LEU A 396 8.82 -6.72 5.05
C LEU A 396 10.19 -7.37 4.70
N ASP A 397 10.99 -7.71 5.71
CA ASP A 397 12.22 -8.48 5.63
C ASP A 397 11.99 -10.02 5.73
N GLY A 398 10.76 -10.45 5.96
CA GLY A 398 10.40 -11.84 6.25
C GLY A 398 10.60 -12.28 7.71
N SER A 399 10.98 -11.36 8.60
CA SER A 399 11.11 -11.64 10.03
C SER A 399 9.75 -11.67 10.74
N ASP A 400 9.75 -12.20 11.97
CA ASP A 400 8.59 -12.18 12.88
C ASP A 400 7.33 -12.77 12.21
N VAL A 401 7.45 -13.97 11.63
CA VAL A 401 6.32 -14.69 11.01
C VAL A 401 5.34 -15.11 12.12
N ARG A 402 4.05 -14.83 11.92
CA ARG A 402 2.98 -15.12 12.89
C ARG A 402 1.77 -15.77 12.22
N TRP A 403 1.24 -16.80 12.87
CA TRP A 403 -0.13 -17.26 12.68
C TRP A 403 -1.07 -16.28 13.39
N GLN A 404 -1.99 -15.65 12.65
CA GLN A 404 -2.80 -14.53 13.15
C GLN A 404 -4.28 -14.90 13.35
N LEU A 405 -4.87 -15.62 12.38
CA LEU A 405 -6.30 -15.94 12.41
C LEU A 405 -6.49 -17.41 12.04
N ALA A 406 -6.80 -18.20 13.04
CA ALA A 406 -6.92 -19.64 12.89
C ALA A 406 -8.32 -20.06 12.40
N HIS A 407 -8.38 -21.03 11.48
CA HIS A 407 -9.58 -21.75 11.03
C HIS A 407 -10.65 -20.93 10.30
N LEU A 408 -10.25 -20.21 9.25
CA LEU A 408 -11.17 -19.63 8.26
C LEU A 408 -11.76 -20.70 7.30
N ARG A 409 -12.17 -21.85 7.85
CA ARG A 409 -12.81 -23.00 7.19
C ARG A 409 -11.98 -23.67 6.09
N ASP A 410 -12.42 -23.68 4.82
CA ASP A 410 -11.70 -24.40 3.76
C ASP A 410 -10.71 -23.51 3.01
N ASN A 411 -11.16 -22.42 2.38
CA ASN A 411 -10.28 -21.61 1.53
C ASN A 411 -10.53 -20.10 1.69
N PRO A 412 -9.92 -19.44 2.68
CA PRO A 412 -9.79 -17.98 2.70
C PRO A 412 -8.96 -17.51 1.49
N THR A 413 -9.52 -16.61 0.67
CA THR A 413 -8.95 -16.22 -0.65
C THR A 413 -8.57 -14.75 -0.76
N GLY A 414 -9.18 -13.88 0.05
CA GLY A 414 -9.04 -12.43 -0.07
C GLY A 414 -9.10 -11.73 1.27
N LEU A 415 -8.28 -10.69 1.45
CA LEU A 415 -8.31 -9.78 2.59
C LEU A 415 -8.47 -8.33 2.14
N ALA A 416 -9.04 -7.50 3.00
CA ALA A 416 -9.09 -6.06 2.90
C ALA A 416 -9.11 -5.43 4.30
N PHE A 417 -8.41 -4.32 4.49
CA PHE A 417 -8.25 -3.70 5.81
C PHE A 417 -8.97 -2.35 5.88
N ALA A 418 -9.66 -2.11 7.00
CA ALA A 418 -10.10 -0.76 7.34
C ALA A 418 -8.89 0.11 7.72
N PRO A 419 -8.99 1.45 7.65
CA PRO A 419 -7.91 2.35 8.09
C PRO A 419 -7.48 2.14 9.55
N THR A 420 -8.41 1.67 10.38
CA THR A 420 -8.27 1.32 11.79
C THR A 420 -7.76 -0.12 12.05
N GLY A 421 -7.47 -0.89 11.00
CA GLY A 421 -6.86 -2.23 11.09
C GLY A 421 -7.83 -3.41 11.15
N GLU A 422 -9.16 -3.20 11.13
CA GLU A 422 -10.09 -4.34 11.09
C GLU A 422 -9.95 -5.12 9.77
N ILE A 423 -9.72 -6.42 9.91
CA ILE A 423 -9.56 -7.34 8.80
C ILE A 423 -10.95 -7.78 8.31
N PHE A 424 -11.23 -7.54 7.03
CA PHE A 424 -12.34 -8.15 6.31
C PHE A 424 -11.77 -9.14 5.29
N GLY A 425 -12.57 -10.13 4.89
CA GLY A 425 -12.11 -11.06 3.86
C GLY A 425 -13.14 -12.04 3.35
N THR A 426 -12.75 -12.77 2.31
CA THR A 426 -13.57 -13.78 1.64
C THR A 426 -13.10 -15.19 1.96
N CYS A 427 -14.05 -16.10 2.19
CA CYS A 427 -13.79 -17.53 2.26
C CYS A 427 -14.71 -18.29 1.29
N ASN A 428 -14.08 -19.03 0.39
CA ASN A 428 -14.68 -20.02 -0.50
C ASN A 428 -14.78 -21.37 0.25
N LEU A 429 -15.88 -22.12 0.06
CA LEU A 429 -16.20 -23.35 0.78
C LEU A 429 -16.34 -23.16 2.31
N TYR A 430 -16.81 -22.00 2.78
CA TYR A 430 -17.00 -21.74 4.21
C TYR A 430 -17.84 -22.85 4.88
N ASN A 431 -18.96 -23.27 4.26
CA ASN A 431 -19.53 -24.60 4.46
C ASN A 431 -19.41 -25.43 3.17
N GLY A 432 -19.08 -26.72 3.30
CA GLY A 432 -19.21 -27.69 2.22
C GLY A 432 -20.66 -28.16 2.00
N VAL A 433 -21.43 -28.35 3.09
CA VAL A 433 -22.86 -28.72 3.06
C VAL A 433 -23.60 -27.95 4.19
N PRO A 434 -24.75 -27.31 3.91
CA PRO A 434 -25.15 -26.80 2.60
C PRO A 434 -24.07 -25.83 2.08
N ARG A 435 -23.65 -25.99 0.82
CA ARG A 435 -22.48 -25.29 0.28
C ARG A 435 -22.70 -23.79 0.25
N HIS A 436 -21.83 -23.04 0.92
CA HIS A 436 -21.77 -21.58 0.76
C HIS A 436 -20.40 -20.99 1.09
N ASP A 437 -20.18 -19.84 0.48
CA ASP A 437 -19.04 -18.95 0.63
C ASP A 437 -19.48 -17.74 1.48
N THR A 438 -18.52 -16.97 2.00
CA THR A 438 -18.83 -15.87 2.94
C THR A 438 -17.91 -14.66 2.82
N ILE A 439 -18.44 -13.52 3.28
CA ILE A 439 -17.66 -12.40 3.81
C ILE A 439 -17.55 -12.58 5.34
N GLY A 440 -16.36 -12.42 5.89
CA GLY A 440 -16.14 -12.25 7.32
C GLY A 440 -15.54 -10.89 7.67
N GLN A 441 -15.74 -10.47 8.92
CA GLN A 441 -14.80 -9.62 9.63
C GLN A 441 -13.99 -10.58 10.50
N TRP A 442 -12.70 -10.71 10.24
CA TRP A 442 -11.82 -11.66 10.89
C TRP A 442 -11.15 -10.99 12.09
N GLN A 443 -11.40 -11.50 13.30
CA GLN A 443 -10.87 -10.96 14.55
C GLN A 443 -9.87 -11.93 15.18
N LEU A 444 -8.82 -11.40 15.81
CA LEU A 444 -7.82 -12.19 16.53
C LEU A 444 -8.51 -13.05 17.61
N GLY A 445 -8.31 -14.37 17.55
CA GLY A 445 -9.00 -15.34 18.40
C GLY A 445 -10.48 -15.60 18.06
N GLY A 446 -11.04 -15.01 17.01
CA GLY A 446 -12.41 -15.28 16.59
C GLY A 446 -12.62 -16.73 16.17
N ILE A 447 -13.58 -17.44 16.77
CA ILE A 447 -13.91 -18.82 16.36
C ILE A 447 -14.78 -18.79 15.10
N TYR A 448 -14.23 -19.26 13.97
CA TYR A 448 -14.96 -19.39 12.69
C TYR A 448 -15.21 -20.86 12.27
N THR A 449 -14.90 -21.84 13.13
CA THR A 449 -14.75 -23.29 12.86
C THR A 449 -16.07 -24.06 12.55
N ARG A 450 -15.98 -25.40 12.49
CA ARG A 450 -17.06 -26.33 12.90
C ARG A 450 -16.81 -26.82 14.34
N PRO A 451 -17.84 -27.25 15.09
CA PRO A 451 -17.66 -27.83 16.44
C PRO A 451 -16.66 -29.00 16.50
N ASP A 452 -16.64 -29.87 15.49
CA ASP A 452 -15.76 -31.04 15.41
C ASP A 452 -14.29 -30.72 15.14
N TRP A 453 -13.92 -29.44 14.99
CA TRP A 453 -12.54 -28.95 14.86
C TRP A 453 -12.11 -28.04 16.03
N LEU A 454 -12.91 -27.92 17.10
CA LEU A 454 -12.55 -27.08 18.25
C LEU A 454 -11.29 -27.56 19.00
N GLN A 455 -10.97 -28.85 18.91
CA GLN A 455 -9.72 -29.44 19.40
C GLN A 455 -8.45 -28.91 18.68
N ILE A 456 -8.60 -28.32 17.48
CA ILE A 456 -7.49 -27.72 16.73
C ILE A 456 -7.27 -26.24 17.12
N VAL A 457 -8.16 -25.68 17.95
CA VAL A 457 -7.98 -24.39 18.68
C VAL A 457 -7.98 -24.62 20.20
N ALA A 458 -7.61 -25.82 20.66
CA ALA A 458 -7.65 -26.16 22.08
C ALA A 458 -6.73 -25.26 22.92
N ASP A 459 -5.59 -24.89 22.34
CA ASP A 459 -4.42 -24.21 22.87
C ASP A 459 -4.35 -22.70 22.56
N GLN A 460 -5.24 -22.18 21.70
CA GLN A 460 -5.14 -20.81 21.18
C GLN A 460 -6.12 -19.84 21.88
N LEU A 461 -5.68 -18.59 22.04
CA LEU A 461 -6.52 -17.49 22.53
C LEU A 461 -7.77 -17.38 21.67
N ARG A 462 -8.96 -17.46 22.28
CA ARG A 462 -10.22 -17.58 21.54
C ARG A 462 -11.41 -16.88 22.18
N THR A 463 -12.36 -16.45 21.34
CA THR A 463 -13.71 -16.04 21.78
C THR A 463 -14.46 -17.24 22.37
N HIS A 464 -15.33 -17.02 23.36
CA HIS A 464 -16.17 -18.09 23.92
C HIS A 464 -17.22 -18.59 22.91
N GLU A 465 -17.71 -17.70 22.05
CA GLU A 465 -18.74 -18.00 21.05
C GLU A 465 -18.18 -18.01 19.62
N LYS A 466 -18.95 -18.61 18.70
CA LYS A 466 -18.66 -18.59 17.27
C LYS A 466 -18.97 -17.20 16.69
N MET A 467 -18.01 -16.63 15.97
CA MET A 467 -18.15 -15.32 15.36
C MET A 467 -19.18 -15.30 14.21
N PRO A 468 -19.99 -14.23 14.11
CA PRO A 468 -20.99 -14.06 13.05
C PRO A 468 -20.35 -13.76 11.68
N LEU A 469 -21.08 -14.06 10.62
CA LEU A 469 -20.69 -13.75 9.23
C LEU A 469 -21.18 -12.36 8.83
N VAL A 470 -20.37 -11.62 8.07
CA VAL A 470 -20.77 -10.30 7.53
C VAL A 470 -21.77 -10.48 6.38
N ALA A 471 -21.61 -11.51 5.55
CA ALA A 471 -22.67 -12.02 4.69
C ALA A 471 -22.37 -13.45 4.22
N ASN A 472 -23.35 -14.34 4.34
CA ASN A 472 -23.43 -15.54 3.52
C ASN A 472 -23.66 -15.11 2.05
N LEU A 473 -22.91 -15.70 1.12
CA LEU A 473 -22.90 -15.33 -0.29
C LEU A 473 -23.60 -16.37 -1.21
N GLY A 474 -24.11 -17.46 -0.65
CA GLY A 474 -24.42 -18.66 -1.43
C GLY A 474 -23.15 -19.27 -2.01
N HIS A 475 -23.24 -19.98 -3.13
CA HIS A 475 -22.08 -20.53 -3.83
C HIS A 475 -21.75 -19.67 -5.06
N ILE A 476 -20.68 -18.85 -4.96
CA ILE A 476 -20.25 -17.92 -6.02
C ILE A 476 -18.73 -17.92 -6.26
N VAL A 477 -17.95 -18.62 -5.43
CA VAL A 477 -16.49 -18.75 -5.50
C VAL A 477 -15.79 -17.37 -5.45
N PRO A 478 -15.82 -16.67 -4.30
CA PRO A 478 -15.15 -15.40 -4.14
C PRO A 478 -13.62 -15.57 -4.14
N SER A 479 -12.92 -14.71 -4.87
CA SER A 479 -11.46 -14.77 -5.06
C SER A 479 -10.71 -13.63 -4.40
N GLY A 480 -11.35 -12.49 -4.13
CA GLY A 480 -10.70 -11.34 -3.53
C GLY A 480 -11.68 -10.29 -3.03
N CYS A 481 -11.19 -9.31 -2.29
CA CYS A 481 -11.99 -8.19 -1.82
C CYS A 481 -11.15 -6.93 -1.65
N ALA A 482 -11.79 -5.76 -1.71
CA ALA A 482 -11.16 -4.47 -1.53
C ALA A 482 -12.11 -3.50 -0.82
N LEU A 483 -11.60 -2.82 0.20
CA LEU A 483 -12.21 -1.63 0.78
C LEU A 483 -11.74 -0.41 0.00
N TRP A 484 -12.68 0.47 -0.36
CA TRP A 484 -12.40 1.60 -1.24
C TRP A 484 -12.22 2.87 -0.42
N SER A 485 -10.97 3.11 0.02
CA SER A 485 -10.58 4.23 0.89
C SER A 485 -11.02 5.60 0.37
N ARG A 486 -10.90 5.84 -0.94
CA ARG A 486 -11.30 7.10 -1.59
C ARG A 486 -12.70 7.08 -2.22
N ALA A 487 -13.60 6.20 -1.79
CA ALA A 487 -14.99 6.17 -2.24
C ALA A 487 -15.67 7.54 -2.06
N ASN A 488 -15.40 8.22 -0.95
CA ASN A 488 -16.02 9.49 -0.56
C ASN A 488 -15.64 10.63 -1.51
N GLU A 489 -14.40 10.64 -2.00
CA GLU A 489 -13.87 11.65 -2.94
C GLU A 489 -14.38 11.43 -4.37
N LEU A 490 -14.36 10.17 -4.82
CA LEU A 490 -14.62 9.81 -6.21
C LEU A 490 -16.10 9.64 -6.53
N ALA A 491 -16.91 9.25 -5.55
CA ALA A 491 -18.37 9.29 -5.63
C ALA A 491 -19.02 9.31 -4.23
N PRO A 492 -19.38 10.48 -3.68
CA PRO A 492 -19.96 10.63 -2.33
C PRO A 492 -21.17 9.72 -2.03
N THR A 493 -21.96 9.36 -3.04
CA THR A 493 -23.10 8.42 -2.91
C THR A 493 -22.66 6.97 -2.61
N LEU A 494 -21.39 6.64 -2.86
CA LEU A 494 -20.82 5.31 -2.72
C LEU A 494 -19.99 5.09 -1.44
N ALA A 495 -19.78 6.16 -0.65
CA ALA A 495 -18.90 6.38 0.51
C ALA A 495 -18.89 5.38 1.70
N ALA A 496 -19.43 4.17 1.59
CA ALA A 496 -19.53 3.22 2.71
C ALA A 496 -19.66 1.75 2.27
N SER A 497 -18.92 1.28 1.26
CA SER A 497 -19.12 -0.08 0.73
C SER A 497 -17.86 -0.84 0.31
N LEU A 498 -17.80 -2.11 0.73
CA LEU A 498 -16.87 -3.15 0.31
C LEU A 498 -17.21 -3.64 -1.11
N LYS A 499 -16.19 -3.88 -1.94
CA LYS A 499 -16.27 -4.59 -3.24
C LYS A 499 -15.58 -5.95 -3.12
N ILE A 500 -16.12 -6.97 -3.81
CA ILE A 500 -15.64 -8.37 -3.79
C ILE A 500 -15.56 -8.90 -5.22
N SER A 501 -14.44 -9.53 -5.58
CA SER A 501 -14.22 -10.26 -6.83
C SER A 501 -14.64 -11.73 -6.70
N THR A 502 -15.22 -12.29 -7.76
CA THR A 502 -15.66 -13.70 -7.83
C THR A 502 -15.23 -14.34 -9.13
N SER A 503 -14.81 -15.60 -9.09
CA SER A 503 -14.21 -16.27 -10.26
C SER A 503 -15.23 -16.98 -11.15
N TRP A 504 -16.24 -17.63 -10.56
CA TRP A 504 -17.25 -18.38 -11.33
C TRP A 504 -18.45 -17.53 -11.76
N SER A 505 -19.00 -16.71 -10.85
CA SER A 505 -20.22 -15.93 -11.14
C SER A 505 -20.00 -14.62 -11.89
N ARG A 506 -18.73 -14.21 -12.08
CA ARG A 506 -18.33 -12.93 -12.72
C ARG A 506 -19.05 -11.71 -12.11
N SER A 507 -19.36 -11.69 -10.80
CA SER A 507 -20.29 -10.70 -10.19
C SER A 507 -19.87 -9.94 -8.92
N ILE A 508 -19.91 -8.58 -8.94
CA ILE A 508 -19.64 -7.75 -7.74
C ILE A 508 -20.80 -8.05 -6.81
N THR A 509 -20.45 -8.52 -5.63
CA THR A 509 -21.31 -8.35 -4.47
C THR A 509 -20.83 -7.10 -3.75
N ARG A 510 -21.54 -5.99 -3.96
CA ARG A 510 -21.32 -4.74 -3.22
C ARG A 510 -22.11 -4.82 -1.91
N ARG A 511 -21.43 -4.68 -0.77
CA ARG A 511 -22.09 -4.59 0.55
C ARG A 511 -21.72 -3.28 1.23
N ARG A 512 -22.72 -2.58 1.78
CA ARG A 512 -22.49 -1.63 2.88
C ARG A 512 -22.39 -2.43 4.18
N SER A 513 -21.40 -2.15 5.02
CA SER A 513 -21.34 -2.71 6.38
C SER A 513 -22.25 -1.89 7.30
N SER A 514 -23.13 -2.55 8.05
CA SER A 514 -23.93 -1.92 9.11
C SER A 514 -23.14 -1.72 10.40
N VAL A 515 -22.04 -2.44 10.60
CA VAL A 515 -21.18 -2.37 11.80
C VAL A 515 -20.56 -0.98 11.96
N LEU A 516 -20.24 -0.32 10.84
CA LEU A 516 -19.71 1.04 10.78
C LEU A 516 -20.78 2.15 10.87
N ASN A 517 -22.06 1.82 11.09
CA ASN A 517 -23.15 2.80 11.03
C ASN A 517 -24.33 2.49 11.97
N SER A 518 -24.10 2.68 13.26
CA SER A 518 -25.05 2.43 14.34
C SER A 518 -26.17 3.50 14.48
N ARG A 519 -26.96 3.76 13.42
CA ARG A 519 -28.35 4.29 13.46
C ARG A 519 -29.01 4.47 12.08
N ARG A 520 -29.82 3.48 11.64
CA ARG A 520 -31.21 3.60 11.09
C ARG A 520 -31.60 2.34 10.29
N LYS A 521 -32.88 1.91 10.40
CA LYS A 521 -33.44 0.70 9.75
C LYS A 521 -33.96 0.99 8.33
N ALA A 522 -33.76 0.06 7.39
CA ALA A 522 -34.65 -0.23 6.25
C ALA A 522 -34.26 -1.60 5.62
N LEU A 523 -35.21 -2.31 4.99
CA LEU A 523 -35.03 -3.68 4.49
C LEU A 523 -35.78 -3.90 3.16
N VAL A 524 -35.08 -4.29 2.08
CA VAL A 524 -35.64 -4.77 0.79
C VAL A 524 -34.65 -5.79 0.16
N THR A 525 -35.11 -6.70 -0.71
CA THR A 525 -34.39 -7.94 -1.09
C THR A 525 -34.30 -8.25 -2.60
N ALA A 526 -33.09 -8.65 -3.06
CA ALA A 526 -32.77 -9.54 -4.22
C ALA A 526 -33.13 -9.09 -5.67
N PRO A 527 -32.58 -9.69 -6.76
CA PRO A 527 -31.38 -10.57 -6.94
C PRO A 527 -30.28 -9.88 -7.86
N PRO A 528 -29.42 -10.49 -8.73
CA PRO A 528 -27.94 -10.25 -8.66
C PRO A 528 -27.14 -9.86 -9.95
N ASN A 529 -25.81 -9.60 -9.81
CA ASN A 529 -24.70 -9.46 -10.83
C ASN A 529 -24.44 -8.06 -11.49
N THR A 530 -23.26 -7.66 -12.05
CA THR A 530 -21.92 -8.25 -12.44
C THR A 530 -20.68 -7.50 -11.81
N ASN A 531 -19.38 -7.79 -12.13
CA ASN A 531 -18.17 -7.43 -11.29
C ASN A 531 -17.08 -6.47 -11.88
N PHE A 532 -17.01 -5.17 -11.53
CA PHE A 532 -15.84 -4.31 -11.90
C PHE A 532 -15.44 -3.15 -10.95
N LEU A 533 -14.14 -2.82 -10.94
CA LEU A 533 -13.54 -1.57 -10.43
C LEU A 533 -13.51 -0.50 -11.54
N ALA A 534 -13.54 0.79 -11.17
CA ALA A 534 -13.64 1.91 -12.11
C ALA A 534 -13.20 3.24 -11.46
N SER A 535 -12.80 4.22 -12.27
CA SER A 535 -12.25 5.53 -11.89
C SER A 535 -12.91 6.66 -12.70
N PRO A 536 -13.13 7.88 -12.16
CA PRO A 536 -13.83 8.95 -12.87
C PRO A 536 -12.89 10.02 -13.49
N ARG A 537 -13.25 10.50 -14.70
CA ARG A 537 -12.91 11.85 -15.18
C ARG A 537 -14.18 12.70 -15.32
N ARG A 538 -14.04 14.02 -15.31
CA ARG A 538 -15.18 14.97 -15.32
C ARG A 538 -15.73 15.22 -16.73
N ALA A 539 -17.04 15.45 -16.81
CA ALA A 539 -17.73 16.07 -17.94
C ALA A 539 -18.54 17.30 -17.49
N PRO A 540 -18.79 18.31 -18.35
CA PRO A 540 -19.46 19.55 -17.97
C PRO A 540 -21.00 19.57 -18.22
N THR A 541 -21.71 20.26 -17.31
CA THR A 541 -22.94 21.07 -17.52
C THR A 541 -24.19 20.50 -18.23
N SER A 542 -25.19 20.14 -17.40
CA SER A 542 -26.54 20.79 -17.33
C SER A 542 -27.58 20.53 -18.47
N PRO A 543 -28.87 20.94 -18.33
CA PRO A 543 -29.88 20.27 -17.48
C PRO A 543 -31.28 20.08 -18.11
N MET A 544 -32.18 19.30 -17.47
CA MET A 544 -33.66 19.47 -17.36
C MET A 544 -34.24 18.32 -16.47
N LEU A 545 -35.16 18.53 -15.52
CA LEU A 545 -36.64 18.68 -15.61
C LEU A 545 -37.36 17.46 -16.28
N SER A 546 -38.45 16.87 -15.73
CA SER A 546 -39.24 17.22 -14.52
C SER A 546 -40.21 16.13 -14.01
N LYS A 547 -40.68 16.32 -12.75
CA LYS A 547 -42.08 16.13 -12.22
C LYS A 547 -42.78 14.74 -12.11
N LEU A 548 -43.57 14.64 -11.01
CA LEU A 548 -44.76 13.78 -10.75
C LEU A 548 -44.50 12.27 -10.50
N ARG A 549 -45.34 11.51 -9.74
CA ARG A 549 -46.61 11.83 -9.02
C ARG A 549 -46.75 11.03 -7.70
N THR A 550 -47.63 11.48 -6.81
CA THR A 550 -47.89 10.96 -5.46
C THR A 550 -48.96 9.85 -5.41
N VAL A 551 -48.87 8.92 -4.45
CA VAL A 551 -49.99 8.12 -3.90
C VAL A 551 -49.85 8.04 -2.36
N ARG A 552 -50.96 7.99 -1.61
CA ARG A 552 -51.05 7.83 -0.14
C ARG A 552 -51.91 6.62 0.25
N SER A 553 -51.68 6.02 1.41
CA SER A 553 -52.66 5.24 2.21
C SER A 553 -52.21 5.14 3.70
N SER A 554 -53.06 4.66 4.63
CA SER A 554 -52.91 4.77 6.12
C SER A 554 -53.76 3.71 6.86
N CYS A 555 -53.70 3.47 8.18
CA CYS A 555 -53.01 4.16 9.30
C CYS A 555 -52.00 3.21 10.04
N TRP A 556 -51.93 2.91 11.36
CA TRP A 556 -52.72 3.15 12.59
C TRP A 556 -51.80 3.29 13.85
N ILE A 557 -52.35 3.80 14.96
CA ILE A 557 -51.73 4.10 16.30
C ILE A 557 -52.84 3.84 17.37
N PRO A 558 -52.64 3.25 18.59
CA PRO A 558 -51.70 3.60 19.71
C PRO A 558 -50.82 2.42 20.23
N ALA A 559 -49.73 2.53 21.03
CA ALA A 559 -49.36 3.29 22.26
C ALA A 559 -49.86 2.67 23.60
N PRO A 560 -49.21 2.84 24.80
CA PRO A 560 -47.99 3.63 25.14
C PRO A 560 -46.92 2.96 26.09
N GLY A 561 -45.71 3.55 26.13
CA GLY A 561 -44.91 3.90 27.35
C GLY A 561 -44.39 2.87 28.39
N ILE A 562 -43.05 2.73 28.48
CA ILE A 562 -42.27 2.47 29.73
C ILE A 562 -40.94 3.27 29.67
N PRO A 563 -40.48 3.97 30.73
CA PRO A 563 -39.16 4.63 30.79
C PRO A 563 -38.06 3.71 31.34
N ILE A 564 -36.79 3.97 30.99
CA ILE A 564 -35.60 3.27 31.53
C ILE A 564 -34.59 4.31 32.06
N ALA A 565 -34.02 4.04 33.23
CA ALA A 565 -33.06 4.89 33.94
C ALA A 565 -31.62 4.79 33.36
N PRO A 566 -30.73 5.78 33.62
CA PRO A 566 -29.33 5.71 33.19
C PRO A 566 -28.51 4.69 34.03
N PRO A 567 -27.41 4.14 33.48
CA PRO A 567 -26.50 3.28 34.22
C PRO A 567 -25.58 4.05 35.17
N LEU A 568 -25.11 3.37 36.21
CA LEU A 568 -24.02 3.79 37.10
C LEU A 568 -22.84 2.81 36.95
N CYS A 569 -21.62 3.35 37.08
CA CYS A 569 -20.33 2.66 37.13
C CYS A 569 -19.97 1.82 35.89
#